data_AF-A0A7C1SBV5-F1
#
_entry.id   AF-A0A7C1SBV5-F1
#
_cell.length_a   1.000
_cell.length_b   1.000
_cell.length_c   1.000
_cell.angle_alpha   90.00
_cell.angle_beta   90.00
_cell.angle_gamma   90.00
#
_symmetry.space_group_name_H-M   'P 1'
#
loop_
_entity.id
_entity.type
_entity.pdbx_description
1 polymer ?
#
loop_
_entity_poly.entity_id
_entity_poly.type
_entity_poly.pdbx_seq_one_letter_code
_entity_poly.pdbx_strand_id
1 'polypeptide(L)'
;LIPIATPNKIEDTTGAGDGYRAGVLTGLILNMTLIDSCRLGSTTSSFVVETVGAQTQNFNLEQVKMRFFKTFGFNPPEFKGIH
;
A
#
# COMPACT_ATOMS: atom_id res chain seq x y z
N LEU A 1 4.77 1.86 15.63
CA LEU A 1 5.65 1.65 14.46
C LEU A 1 4.85 0.93 13.39
N ILE A 2 5.03 1.29 12.12
CA ILE A 2 4.35 0.67 10.98
C ILE A 2 5.39 -0.18 10.22
N PRO A 3 5.25 -1.52 10.19
CA PRO A 3 6.16 -2.38 9.44
C PRO A 3 6.18 -2.08 7.94
N ILE A 4 7.29 -2.43 7.29
CA ILE A 4 7.43 -2.39 5.84
C ILE A 4 6.61 -3.54 5.25
N ALA A 5 5.75 -3.25 4.26
CA ALA A 5 5.22 -4.28 3.38
C ALA A 5 6.33 -4.69 2.41
N THR A 6 6.80 -5.94 2.50
CA THR A 6 7.97 -6.38 1.74
C THR A 6 7.67 -6.37 0.24
N PRO A 7 8.43 -5.60 -0.57
CA PRO A 7 8.30 -5.64 -2.01
C PRO A 7 8.89 -6.95 -2.57
N ASN A 8 8.45 -7.37 -3.74
CA ASN A 8 9.00 -8.55 -4.43
C ASN A 8 10.45 -8.32 -4.90
N LYS A 9 10.78 -7.06 -5.20
CA LYS A 9 12.11 -6.59 -5.63
C LYS A 9 12.21 -5.09 -5.40
N ILE A 10 13.42 -4.55 -5.43
CA ILE A 10 13.67 -3.11 -5.32
C ILE A 10 14.42 -2.69 -6.59
N GLU A 11 13.80 -1.87 -7.42
CA GLU A 11 14.37 -1.37 -8.68
C GLU A 11 14.74 0.11 -8.59
N ASP A 12 13.83 0.94 -8.09
CA ASP A 12 13.99 2.39 -7.97
C ASP A 12 13.17 2.91 -6.78
N THR A 13 13.77 3.72 -5.90
CA THR A 13 13.06 4.27 -4.72
C THR A 13 12.32 5.57 -5.00
N THR A 14 12.45 6.13 -6.21
CA THR A 14 11.82 7.38 -6.62
C THR A 14 10.29 7.25 -6.54
N GLY A 15 9.63 8.18 -5.85
CA GLY A 15 8.18 8.16 -5.67
C GLY A 15 7.67 7.30 -4.50
N ALA A 16 8.54 6.58 -3.78
CA ALA A 16 8.11 5.74 -2.65
C ALA A 16 7.31 6.51 -1.58
N GLY A 17 7.73 7.75 -1.27
CA GLY A 17 7.03 8.62 -0.33
C GLY A 17 5.66 9.09 -0.83
N ASP A 18 5.53 9.34 -2.13
CA ASP A 18 4.26 9.72 -2.73
C ASP A 18 3.30 8.53 -2.79
N GLY A 19 3.82 7.33 -3.10
CA GLY A 19 3.08 6.08 -2.95
C GLY A 19 2.58 5.84 -1.53
N TYR A 20 3.42 6.12 -0.52
CA TYR A 20 3.01 6.04 0.87
C TYR A 20 1.88 7.00 1.19
N ARG A 21 2.04 8.29 0.83
CA ARG A 21 1.01 9.32 1.06
C ARG A 21 -0.29 9.00 0.33
N ALA A 22 -0.22 8.53 -0.91
CA ALA A 22 -1.38 8.10 -1.68
C ALA A 22 -2.15 7.01 -0.93
N GLY A 23 -1.46 5.96 -0.46
CA GLY A 23 -2.11 4.90 0.34
C GLY A 23 -2.70 5.41 1.66
N VAL A 24 -2.02 6.31 2.38
CA VAL A 24 -2.58 6.91 3.61
C VAL A 24 -3.83 7.72 3.31
N LEU A 25 -3.81 8.59 2.30
CA LEU A 25 -4.96 9.40 1.92
C LEU A 25 -6.13 8.53 1.45
N THR A 26 -5.87 7.49 0.65
CA THR A 26 -6.88 6.51 0.25
C THR A 26 -7.51 5.84 1.47
N GLY A 27 -6.72 5.40 2.45
CA GLY A 27 -7.26 4.79 3.67
C GLY A 27 -8.16 5.75 4.47
N LEU A 28 -7.74 7.02 4.60
CA LEU A 28 -8.53 8.04 5.28
C LEU A 28 -9.84 8.34 4.56
N ILE A 29 -9.83 8.42 3.22
CA ILE A 29 -11.05 8.60 2.41
C ILE A 29 -12.01 7.42 2.59
N LEU A 30 -11.48 6.21 2.78
CA LEU A 30 -12.25 4.99 3.03
C LEU A 30 -12.73 4.86 4.49
N ASN A 31 -12.47 5.86 5.35
CA ASN A 31 -12.75 5.85 6.79
C ASN A 31 -11.99 4.80 7.60
N MET A 32 -10.83 4.34 7.12
CA MET A 32 -9.94 3.50 7.91
C MET A 32 -9.38 4.27 9.11
N THR A 33 -8.97 3.54 10.15
CA THR A 33 -8.18 4.13 11.24
C THR A 33 -6.88 4.73 10.68
N LEU A 34 -6.33 5.76 11.34
CA LEU A 34 -5.05 6.34 10.92
C LEU A 34 -3.93 5.27 10.83
N ILE A 35 -3.95 4.28 11.73
CA ILE A 35 -2.97 3.20 11.75
C ILE A 35 -3.12 2.32 10.50
N ASP A 36 -4.35 1.96 10.13
CA ASP A 36 -4.61 1.14 8.95
C ASP A 36 -4.37 1.90 7.64
N SER A 37 -4.64 3.20 7.62
CA SER A 37 -4.24 4.09 6.53
C SER A 37 -2.73 4.11 6.35
N CYS A 38 -1.94 4.19 7.44
CA CYS A 38 -0.48 4.07 7.35
C CYS A 38 -0.01 2.69 6.87
N ARG A 39 -0.68 1.61 7.28
CA ARG A 39 -0.41 0.25 6.77
C ARG A 39 -0.71 0.13 5.27
N LEU A 40 -1.79 0.76 4.81
CA LEU A 40 -2.11 0.87 3.39
C LEU A 40 -1.04 1.68 2.64
N GLY A 41 -0.59 2.80 3.20
CA GLY A 41 0.56 3.56 2.70
C GLY A 41 1.82 2.71 2.54
N SER A 42 2.20 1.95 3.56
CA SER A 42 3.34 1.01 3.51
C SER A 42 3.17 -0.02 2.39
N THR A 43 1.96 -0.56 2.24
CA THR A 43 1.61 -1.51 1.18
C THR A 43 1.71 -0.88 -0.21
N THR A 44 1.12 0.29 -0.43
CA THR A 44 1.16 0.99 -1.72
C THR A 44 2.59 1.37 -2.12
N SER A 45 3.38 1.89 -1.17
CA SER A 45 4.78 2.26 -1.39
C SER A 45 5.62 1.07 -1.84
N SER A 46 5.35 -0.13 -1.33
CA SER A 46 6.06 -1.35 -1.73
C SER A 46 5.87 -1.73 -3.21
N PHE A 47 4.78 -1.31 -3.86
CA PHE A 47 4.61 -1.53 -5.30
C PHE A 47 5.35 -0.48 -6.13
N VAL A 48 5.44 0.76 -5.64
CA VAL A 48 6.14 1.84 -6.35
C VAL A 48 7.62 1.50 -6.51
N VAL A 49 8.25 0.94 -5.47
CA VAL A 49 9.68 0.63 -5.51
C VAL A 49 10.06 -0.57 -6.39
N GLU A 50 9.06 -1.32 -6.90
CA GLU A 50 9.26 -2.49 -7.76
C GLU A 50 9.47 -2.14 -9.23
N THR A 51 9.36 -0.85 -9.60
CA THR A 51 9.42 -0.38 -10.99
C THR A 51 10.27 0.87 -11.12
N VAL A 52 10.90 1.07 -12.28
CA VAL A 52 11.70 2.27 -12.57
C VAL A 52 10.78 3.46 -12.85
N GLY A 53 10.96 4.57 -12.14
CA GLY A 53 10.13 5.78 -12.23
C GLY A 53 8.94 5.80 -11.27
N ALA A 54 8.47 7.01 -10.92
CA ALA A 54 7.55 7.24 -9.79
C ALA A 54 6.09 6.80 -9.98
N GLN A 55 5.66 6.51 -11.23
CA GLN A 55 4.26 6.21 -11.57
C GLN A 55 4.13 5.04 -12.56
N THR A 56 5.13 4.15 -12.61
CA THR A 56 5.17 3.04 -13.58
C THR A 56 4.67 1.72 -13.02
N GLN A 57 4.42 1.66 -11.71
CA GLN A 57 3.86 0.49 -11.04
C GLN A 57 2.46 0.16 -11.57
N ASN A 58 2.22 -1.12 -11.81
CA ASN A 58 0.91 -1.64 -12.20
C ASN A 58 0.51 -2.76 -11.24
N PHE A 59 -0.53 -2.50 -10.46
CA PHE A 59 -1.10 -3.45 -9.52
C PHE A 59 -2.62 -3.25 -9.44
N ASN A 60 -3.32 -4.28 -9.01
CA ASN A 60 -4.76 -4.22 -8.76
C ASN A 60 -5.07 -4.31 -7.27
N LEU A 61 -6.34 -4.07 -6.93
CA LEU A 61 -6.82 -4.08 -5.56
C LEU A 61 -6.61 -5.42 -4.84
N GLU A 62 -6.75 -6.55 -5.54
CA GLU A 62 -6.54 -7.88 -4.96
C GLU A 62 -5.08 -8.10 -4.56
N GLN A 63 -4.12 -7.61 -5.36
CA GLN A 63 -2.70 -7.62 -4.99
C GLN A 63 -2.42 -6.76 -3.75
N VAL A 64 -3.07 -5.60 -3.64
CA VAL A 64 -2.97 -4.74 -2.45
C VAL A 64 -3.52 -5.46 -1.22
N LYS A 65 -4.74 -6.00 -1.29
CA LYS A 65 -5.36 -6.77 -0.19
C LYS A 65 -4.48 -7.94 0.23
N MET A 66 -3.96 -8.70 -0.73
CA MET A 66 -3.08 -9.84 -0.46
C MET A 66 -1.78 -9.42 0.23
N ARG A 67 -1.11 -8.36 -0.24
CA ARG A 67 0.14 -7.89 0.38
C ARG A 67 -0.09 -7.28 1.76
N PHE A 68 -1.19 -6.54 1.93
CA PHE A 68 -1.62 -6.03 3.23
C PHE A 68 -1.81 -7.19 4.21
N PHE A 69 -2.60 -8.20 3.83
CA PHE A 69 -2.86 -9.38 4.66
C PHE A 69 -1.57 -10.13 5.02
N LYS A 70 -0.69 -10.38 4.03
CA LYS A 70 0.60 -11.06 4.27
C LYS A 70 1.49 -10.30 5.26
N THR A 71 1.43 -8.97 5.27
CA THR A 71 2.27 -8.12 6.11
C THR A 71 1.70 -7.94 7.51
N PHE A 72 0.38 -7.74 7.64
CA PHE A 72 -0.26 -7.33 8.89
C PHE A 72 -1.18 -8.38 9.51
N GLY A 73 -1.46 -9.48 8.81
CA GLY A 73 -2.20 -10.64 9.33
C GLY A 73 -3.73 -10.51 9.33
N PHE A 74 -4.28 -9.42 8.79
CA PHE A 74 -5.73 -9.21 8.67
C PHE A 74 -6.04 -8.27 7.49
N ASN A 75 -7.32 -8.18 7.13
CA ASN A 75 -7.83 -7.19 6.17
C ASN A 75 -8.80 -6.25 6.90
N PRO A 76 -8.68 -4.92 6.73
CA PRO A 76 -9.65 -3.97 7.28
C PRO A 76 -11.04 -4.21 6.68
N PRO A 77 -12.13 -3.98 7.45
CA PRO A 77 -13.50 -4.19 6.96
C PRO A 77 -13.82 -3.35 5.72
N GLU A 78 -13.19 -2.19 5.57
CA GLU A 78 -13.36 -1.25 4.46
C GLU A 78 -13.02 -1.89 3.10
N PHE A 79 -12.13 -2.89 3.07
CA PHE A 79 -11.80 -3.62 1.83
C PHE A 79 -12.98 -4.41 1.24
N LYS A 80 -14.02 -4.72 2.02
CA LYS A 80 -15.20 -5.46 1.54
C LYS A 80 -16.11 -4.62 0.63
N GLY A 81 -16.05 -3.29 0.73
CA GLY A 81 -16.90 -2.37 -0.02
C GLY A 81 -16.26 -1.84 -1.32
N ILE A 82 -15.06 -2.31 -1.66
CA ILE A 82 -14.28 -1.79 -2.79
C ILE A 82 -14.19 -2.89 -3.86
N HIS A 83 -14.75 -2.57 -5.03
CA HIS A 83 -14.75 -3.40 -6.23
C HIS A 83 -13.65 -2.95 -7.20
#